data_AF-A0A965PP23-F1
#
_entry.id   AF-A0A965PP23-F1
#
_cell.length_a   1.000
_cell.length_b   1.000
_cell.length_c   1.000
_cell.angle_alpha   90.00
_cell.angle_beta   90.00
_cell.angle_gamma   90.00
#
_symmetry.space_group_name_H-M   'P 1'
#
loop_
_entity.id
_entity.type
_entity.pdbx_description
1 polymer ?
#
loop_
_entity_poly.entity_id
_entity_poly.type
_entity_poly.pdbx_seq_one_letter_code
_entity_poly.pdbx_strand_id
1 'polypeptide(L)'
;MAISVLSGSPQAATPVYNKMLFKVSGSLTSGANYRYVCDVKDAAGTTTLARLKCDKLPTTNYGFFDVSRVVETLIAPQAPKIAERAFYDHAGFYSGYRLTFMEEYGSTPVVQTGTTTNVTGNIAFAGNLEVLEYTDWLKTVGVGQLYPFYFNATPSSIKALTTTADATTFVT
;
A
#
# COMPACT_ATOMS: atom_id res chain seq x y z
N MET A 1 -26.68 -6.16 14.33
CA MET A 1 -26.42 -5.64 12.96
C MET A 1 -24.95 -5.84 12.70
N ALA A 2 -24.56 -6.40 11.57
CA ALA A 2 -23.16 -6.67 11.27
C ALA A 2 -22.87 -6.40 9.81
N ILE A 3 -21.83 -5.60 9.57
CA ILE A 3 -21.04 -5.66 8.36
C ILE A 3 -20.10 -6.87 8.46
N SER A 4 -19.70 -7.45 7.34
CA SER A 4 -18.79 -8.58 7.29
C SER A 4 -17.89 -8.49 6.07
N VAL A 5 -16.62 -8.86 6.25
CA VAL A 5 -15.66 -9.00 5.16
C VAL A 5 -15.73 -10.45 4.68
N LEU A 6 -16.19 -10.65 3.45
CA LEU A 6 -16.40 -11.99 2.88
C LEU A 6 -15.13 -12.56 2.27
N SER A 7 -14.29 -11.69 1.72
CA SER A 7 -13.00 -12.05 1.13
C SER A 7 -12.18 -10.79 0.93
N GLY A 8 -10.87 -10.92 1.02
CA GLY A 8 -9.93 -9.87 0.70
C GLY A 8 -8.50 -10.29 1.04
N SER A 9 -7.52 -9.44 0.74
CA SER A 9 -6.12 -9.76 1.03
C SER A 9 -5.81 -9.52 2.51
N PRO A 10 -5.50 -10.59 3.27
CA PRO A 10 -4.38 -10.46 4.19
C PRO A 10 -3.42 -11.62 4.00
N GLN A 11 -2.32 -11.38 3.29
CA GLN A 11 -1.09 -12.10 3.55
C GLN A 11 -0.37 -11.43 4.73
N ALA A 12 0.41 -12.19 5.51
CA ALA A 12 1.12 -11.66 6.68
C ALA A 12 1.89 -10.36 6.38
N ALA A 13 2.41 -10.21 5.16
CA ALA A 13 2.81 -8.95 4.57
C ALA A 13 2.43 -8.95 3.08
N THR A 14 1.84 -7.85 2.60
CA THR A 14 1.46 -7.68 1.18
C THR A 14 2.42 -6.67 0.52
N PRO A 15 3.04 -7.00 -0.63
CA PRO A 15 3.83 -6.03 -1.38
C PRO A 15 3.00 -4.79 -1.75
N VAL A 16 3.61 -3.59 -1.71
CA VAL A 16 2.93 -2.30 -1.99
C VAL A 16 2.18 -2.29 -3.32
N TYR A 17 2.72 -2.99 -4.32
CA TYR A 17 2.18 -3.00 -5.67
C TYR A 17 1.03 -4.00 -5.88
N ASN A 18 0.76 -4.86 -4.89
CA ASN A 18 -0.32 -5.82 -4.99
C ASN A 18 -1.68 -5.14 -4.80
N LYS A 19 -2.67 -5.63 -5.55
CA LYS A 19 -4.05 -5.19 -5.37
C LYS A 19 -4.58 -5.66 -4.02
N MET A 20 -5.29 -4.77 -3.34
CA MET A 20 -5.89 -5.01 -2.04
C MET A 20 -7.40 -4.80 -2.13
N LEU A 21 -8.06 -5.80 -2.70
CA LEU A 21 -9.50 -5.78 -2.92
C LEU A 21 -10.22 -6.47 -1.75
N PHE A 22 -11.26 -5.83 -1.23
CA PHE A 22 -12.12 -6.35 -0.18
C PHE A 22 -13.55 -6.40 -0.65
N LYS A 23 -14.17 -7.58 -0.53
CA LYS A 23 -15.61 -7.79 -0.73
C LYS A 23 -16.30 -7.79 0.62
N VAL A 24 -17.30 -6.95 0.78
CA VAL A 24 -18.08 -6.83 2.01
C VAL A 24 -19.56 -7.13 1.78
N SER A 25 -20.23 -7.54 2.85
CA SER A 25 -21.68 -7.66 2.94
C SER A 25 -22.18 -6.97 4.20
N GLY A 26 -23.43 -6.55 4.18
CA GLY A 26 -24.09 -5.88 5.29
C GLY A 26 -25.51 -6.36 5.46
N SER A 27 -26.04 -6.20 6.67
CA SER A 27 -27.38 -6.69 7.05
C SER A 27 -28.47 -5.65 6.88
N LEU A 28 -28.11 -4.39 6.62
CA LEU A 28 -29.05 -3.25 6.56
C LEU A 28 -29.14 -2.62 5.17
N THR A 29 -28.84 -3.41 4.14
CA THR A 29 -28.78 -2.95 2.75
C THR A 29 -30.10 -2.42 2.20
N SER A 30 -31.22 -2.65 2.90
CA SER A 30 -32.53 -2.06 2.59
C SER A 30 -32.73 -0.64 3.13
N GLY A 31 -31.80 -0.11 3.93
CA GLY A 31 -31.87 1.23 4.47
C GLY A 31 -31.87 2.32 3.38
N ALA A 32 -32.54 3.43 3.65
CA ALA A 32 -32.48 4.60 2.77
C ALA A 32 -31.04 5.13 2.69
N ASN A 33 -30.63 5.56 1.49
CA ASN A 33 -29.29 6.10 1.20
C ASN A 33 -28.14 5.17 1.65
N TYR A 34 -28.35 3.85 1.58
CA TYR A 34 -27.39 2.89 2.09
C TYR A 34 -26.07 2.87 1.31
N ARG A 35 -24.95 2.96 2.03
CA ARG A 35 -23.59 2.82 1.52
C ARG A 35 -22.71 2.00 2.46
N TYR A 36 -21.76 1.28 1.88
CA TYR A 36 -20.63 0.74 2.63
C TYR A 36 -19.60 1.83 2.87
N VAL A 37 -18.94 1.80 4.01
CA VAL A 37 -17.87 2.72 4.39
C VAL A 37 -16.65 1.93 4.84
N CYS A 38 -15.47 2.34 4.40
CA CYS A 38 -14.19 1.81 4.85
C CYS A 38 -13.28 2.95 5.27
N ASP A 39 -12.95 3.02 6.55
CA ASP A 39 -11.88 3.89 7.03
C ASP A 39 -10.55 3.16 6.91
N VAL A 40 -9.63 3.74 6.16
CA VAL A 40 -8.24 3.31 6.10
C VAL A 40 -7.46 4.09 7.14
N LYS A 41 -6.78 3.37 8.03
CA LYS A 41 -6.08 3.93 9.19
C LYS A 41 -4.65 3.43 9.29
N ASP A 42 -3.87 4.14 10.10
CA ASP A 42 -2.58 3.65 10.59
C ASP A 42 -2.73 2.34 11.39
N ALA A 43 -1.60 1.68 11.67
CA ALA A 43 -1.57 0.43 12.44
C ALA A 43 -2.23 0.56 13.82
N ALA A 44 -2.09 1.73 14.46
CA ALA A 44 -2.69 2.02 15.76
C ALA A 44 -4.22 2.15 15.69
N GLY A 45 -4.78 2.43 14.52
CA GLY A 45 -6.20 2.67 14.31
C GLY A 45 -6.67 4.03 14.82
N THR A 46 -5.74 4.94 15.14
CA THR A 46 -6.02 6.25 15.73
C THR A 46 -6.21 7.30 14.64
N THR A 47 -5.39 7.25 13.59
CA THR A 47 -5.43 8.24 12.51
C THR A 47 -6.18 7.66 11.31
N THR A 48 -7.24 8.32 10.88
CA THR A 48 -7.91 7.97 9.62
C THR A 48 -7.24 8.71 8.47
N LEU A 49 -6.62 7.94 7.57
CA LEU A 49 -5.93 8.46 6.38
C LEU A 49 -6.92 8.82 5.28
N ALA A 50 -7.91 7.94 5.07
CA ALA A 50 -8.98 8.17 4.13
C ALA A 50 -10.24 7.42 4.55
N ARG A 51 -11.40 7.96 4.14
CA ARG A 51 -12.68 7.28 4.19
C ARG A 51 -13.15 6.99 2.77
N LEU A 52 -13.25 5.72 2.44
CA LEU A 52 -13.80 5.26 1.18
C LEU A 52 -15.28 4.92 1.38
N LYS A 53 -16.11 5.22 0.38
CA LYS A 53 -17.50 4.81 0.33
C LYS A 53 -17.76 4.01 -0.94
N CYS A 54 -18.58 2.98 -0.84
CA CYS A 54 -19.06 2.27 -2.01
C CYS A 54 -20.58 2.05 -1.90
N ASP A 55 -21.27 2.18 -3.04
CA ASP A 55 -22.66 1.77 -3.14
C ASP A 55 -22.74 0.23 -3.18
N LYS A 56 -23.88 -0.30 -2.73
CA LYS A 56 -24.15 -1.73 -2.85
C LYS A 56 -24.46 -2.11 -4.30
N LEU A 57 -24.08 -3.31 -4.72
CA LEU A 57 -24.55 -3.86 -5.99
C LEU A 57 -26.07 -4.10 -5.97
N PRO A 58 -26.79 -3.84 -7.08
CA PRO A 58 -28.25 -3.91 -7.09
C PRO A 58 -28.81 -5.32 -6.87
N THR A 59 -28.10 -6.36 -7.32
CA THR A 59 -28.58 -7.74 -7.26
C THR A 59 -28.09 -8.47 -6.01
N THR A 60 -26.79 -8.38 -5.73
CA THR A 60 -26.16 -9.15 -4.64
C THR A 60 -26.03 -8.38 -3.34
N ASN A 61 -26.28 -7.07 -3.37
CA ASN A 61 -26.06 -6.14 -2.27
C ASN A 61 -24.61 -6.11 -1.73
N TYR A 62 -23.62 -6.64 -2.45
CA TYR A 62 -22.22 -6.59 -2.00
C TYR A 62 -21.57 -5.23 -2.26
N GLY A 63 -20.57 -4.91 -1.44
CA GLY A 63 -19.67 -3.77 -1.63
C GLY A 63 -18.24 -4.21 -1.94
N PHE A 64 -17.48 -3.35 -2.62
CA PHE A 64 -16.09 -3.59 -2.99
C PHE A 64 -15.23 -2.38 -2.68
N PHE A 65 -14.06 -2.63 -2.08
CA PHE A 65 -13.06 -1.61 -1.80
C PHE A 65 -11.70 -2.03 -2.36
N ASP A 66 -11.07 -1.17 -3.15
CA ASP A 66 -9.63 -1.25 -3.44
C ASP A 66 -8.92 -0.25 -2.53
N VAL A 67 -8.19 -0.75 -1.53
CA VAL A 67 -7.47 0.10 -0.56
C VAL A 67 -6.00 0.27 -0.91
N SER A 68 -5.50 -0.39 -1.97
CA SER A 68 -4.07 -0.47 -2.28
C SER A 68 -3.40 0.90 -2.34
N ARG A 69 -3.98 1.85 -3.08
CA ARG A 69 -3.43 3.20 -3.24
C ARG A 69 -3.44 4.06 -1.97
N VAL A 70 -4.36 3.80 -1.04
CA VAL A 70 -4.40 4.52 0.23
C VAL A 70 -3.43 3.91 1.22
N VAL A 71 -3.37 2.58 1.30
CA VAL A 71 -2.42 1.89 2.19
C VAL A 71 -0.98 2.11 1.70
N GLU A 72 -0.74 2.26 0.40
CA GLU A 72 0.55 2.66 -0.18
C GLU A 72 1.10 3.96 0.42
N THR A 73 0.26 4.94 0.79
CA THR A 73 0.74 6.20 1.36
C THR A 73 1.32 6.05 2.78
N LEU A 74 1.12 4.91 3.44
CA LEU A 74 1.76 4.59 4.72
C LEU A 74 3.24 4.22 4.55
N ILE A 75 3.67 3.93 3.32
CA ILE A 75 5.06 3.63 2.98
C ILE A 75 5.73 4.93 2.55
N ALA A 76 6.72 5.34 3.35
CA ALA A 76 7.52 6.54 3.11
C ALA A 76 9.01 6.16 3.20
N PRO A 77 9.56 5.52 2.15
CA PRO A 77 10.91 4.99 2.15
C PRO A 77 11.91 6.08 2.53
N GLN A 78 12.71 5.82 3.57
CA GLN A 78 13.79 6.70 3.98
C GLN A 78 15.09 6.25 3.30
N ALA A 79 16.03 7.17 3.08
CA ALA A 79 17.32 6.80 2.48
C ALA A 79 18.19 5.99 3.47
N PRO A 80 18.80 4.87 3.03
CA PRO A 80 19.80 4.11 3.80
C PRO A 80 20.91 4.98 4.37
N LYS A 81 21.31 4.70 5.60
CA LYS A 81 22.49 5.34 6.20
C LYS A 81 23.73 4.50 5.89
N ILE A 82 24.81 5.17 5.49
CA ILE A 82 26.10 4.54 5.17
C ILE A 82 26.68 3.71 6.35
N ALA A 83 26.23 3.96 7.58
CA ALA A 83 26.63 3.20 8.76
C ALA A 83 25.95 1.83 8.88
N GLU A 84 24.88 1.56 8.15
CA GLU A 84 24.10 0.32 8.19
C GLU A 84 24.76 -0.76 7.32
N ARG A 85 25.74 -1.47 7.90
CA ARG A 85 26.62 -2.41 7.18
C ARG A 85 26.23 -3.90 7.28
N ALA A 86 25.01 -4.19 7.73
CA ALA A 86 24.48 -5.54 7.92
C ALA A 86 22.98 -5.59 7.54
N PHE A 87 22.31 -6.74 7.72
CA PHE A 87 20.85 -6.79 7.64
C PHE A 87 20.26 -5.77 8.62
N TYR A 88 19.60 -4.76 8.07
CA TYR A 88 19.06 -3.64 8.82
C TYR A 88 17.59 -3.45 8.43
N ASP A 89 16.73 -3.25 9.44
CA ASP A 89 15.33 -2.91 9.20
C ASP A 89 15.23 -1.42 8.91
N HIS A 90 15.10 -1.09 7.63
CA HIS A 90 15.07 0.29 7.21
C HIS A 90 13.68 0.91 7.39
N ALA A 91 13.62 2.01 8.15
CA ALA A 91 12.38 2.72 8.37
C ALA A 91 11.71 3.15 7.05
N GLY A 92 10.39 3.06 7.02
CA GLY A 92 9.57 3.51 5.89
C GLY A 92 9.35 2.49 4.77
N PHE A 93 9.96 1.30 4.83
CA PHE A 93 9.74 0.21 3.87
C PHE A 93 8.69 -0.82 4.32
N TYR A 94 8.26 -0.74 5.58
CA TYR A 94 7.26 -1.61 6.16
C TYR A 94 6.31 -0.79 7.02
N SER A 95 5.01 -1.02 6.88
CA SER A 95 4.01 -0.34 7.71
C SER A 95 2.80 -1.21 7.94
N GLY A 96 2.22 -1.12 9.13
CA GLY A 96 0.95 -1.74 9.46
C GLY A 96 -0.21 -0.82 9.07
N TYR A 97 -1.34 -1.41 8.71
CA TYR A 97 -2.58 -0.69 8.43
C TYR A 97 -3.75 -1.32 9.16
N ARG A 98 -4.79 -0.51 9.38
CA ARG A 98 -6.08 -0.97 9.89
C ARG A 98 -7.21 -0.45 9.01
N LEU A 99 -8.06 -1.36 8.56
CA LEU A 99 -9.30 -1.07 7.85
C LEU A 99 -10.46 -1.22 8.82
N THR A 100 -11.30 -0.21 8.94
CA THR A 100 -12.54 -0.27 9.73
C THR A 100 -13.72 -0.15 8.78
N PHE A 101 -14.41 -1.26 8.56
CA PHE A 101 -15.62 -1.33 7.74
C PHE A 101 -16.85 -0.98 8.58
N MET A 102 -17.72 -0.15 8.01
CA MET A 102 -18.95 0.39 8.60
C MET A 102 -20.05 0.48 7.53
N GLU A 103 -21.25 0.83 7.96
CA GLU A 103 -22.40 1.10 7.09
C GLU A 103 -22.85 2.55 7.29
N GLU A 104 -23.32 3.20 6.22
CA GLU A 104 -23.99 4.50 6.26
C GLU A 104 -25.41 4.32 5.72
N TYR A 105 -26.40 4.82 6.44
CA TYR A 105 -27.80 4.80 6.01
C TYR A 105 -28.63 5.82 6.82
N GLY A 106 -29.88 6.01 6.40
CA GLY A 106 -30.85 6.91 7.04
C GLY A 106 -31.48 7.88 6.05
N SER A 107 -32.57 8.53 6.46
CA SER A 107 -33.17 9.64 5.69
C SER A 107 -32.18 10.79 5.57
N THR A 108 -31.53 11.14 6.68
CA THR A 108 -30.24 11.84 6.70
C THR A 108 -29.15 10.78 6.85
N PRO A 109 -28.26 10.58 5.86
CA PRO A 109 -27.25 9.54 5.93
C PRO A 109 -26.30 9.73 7.12
N VAL A 110 -26.15 8.71 7.96
CA VAL A 110 -25.22 8.70 9.10
C VAL A 110 -24.38 7.42 9.07
N VAL A 111 -23.06 7.58 9.24
CA VAL A 111 -22.12 6.46 9.40
C VAL A 111 -22.33 5.82 10.77
N GLN A 112 -22.63 4.53 10.78
CA GLN A 112 -22.84 3.76 12.00
C GLN A 112 -21.53 3.24 12.55
N THR A 113 -21.13 3.75 13.71
CA THR A 113 -19.85 3.40 14.37
C THR A 113 -20.02 2.33 15.45
N GLY A 114 -21.25 2.05 15.88
CA GLY A 114 -21.56 1.06 16.92
C GLY A 114 -21.38 -0.39 16.49
N THR A 115 -21.26 -0.67 15.19
CA THR A 115 -20.91 -2.00 14.70
C THR A 115 -19.93 -1.91 13.55
N THR A 116 -18.70 -2.39 13.80
CA THR A 116 -17.60 -2.32 12.83
C THR A 116 -16.98 -3.68 12.63
N THR A 117 -16.43 -3.92 11.43
CA THR A 117 -15.50 -5.02 11.20
C THR A 117 -14.13 -4.45 10.96
N ASN A 118 -13.14 -4.93 11.69
CA ASN A 118 -11.77 -4.47 11.54
C ASN A 118 -10.93 -5.54 10.83
N VAL A 119 -10.11 -5.10 9.88
CA VAL A 119 -9.06 -5.92 9.26
C VAL A 119 -7.74 -5.21 9.46
N THR A 120 -6.74 -5.93 9.94
CA THR A 120 -5.38 -5.44 10.09
C THR A 120 -4.44 -6.24 9.21
N GLY A 121 -3.38 -5.60 8.74
CA GLY A 121 -2.33 -6.27 8.00
C GLY A 121 -1.12 -5.37 7.87
N ASN A 122 -0.15 -5.86 7.11
CA ASN A 122 1.09 -5.15 6.86
C ASN A 122 1.31 -5.00 5.36
N ILE A 123 1.83 -3.84 4.98
CA ILE A 123 2.28 -3.55 3.64
C ILE A 123 3.81 -3.40 3.66
N ALA A 124 4.47 -3.96 2.65
CA ALA A 124 5.92 -3.97 2.55
C ALA A 124 6.37 -3.53 1.16
N PHE A 125 7.35 -2.65 1.09
CA PHE A 125 8.02 -2.31 -0.14
C PHE A 125 9.06 -3.40 -0.44
N ALA A 126 8.81 -4.23 -1.45
CA ALA A 126 9.69 -5.33 -1.84
C ALA A 126 10.84 -4.83 -2.73
N GLY A 127 11.64 -3.88 -2.23
CA GLY A 127 12.86 -3.42 -2.88
C GLY A 127 14.06 -3.83 -2.04
N ASN A 128 14.92 -4.69 -2.57
CA ASN A 128 16.28 -4.85 -2.05
C ASN A 128 17.13 -3.71 -2.61
N LEU A 129 17.66 -2.84 -1.75
CA LEU A 129 18.73 -1.92 -2.13
C LEU A 129 20.04 -2.64 -1.88
N GLU A 130 20.76 -3.01 -2.93
CA GLU A 130 22.11 -3.56 -2.77
C GLU A 130 23.05 -2.43 -2.34
N VAL A 131 23.74 -2.61 -1.20
CA VAL A 131 24.68 -1.61 -0.65
C VAL A 131 25.80 -1.27 -1.65
N LEU A 132 26.19 -2.22 -2.49
CA LEU A 132 27.20 -2.03 -3.54
C LEU A 132 26.69 -1.12 -4.66
N GLU A 133 25.44 -1.26 -5.10
CA GLU A 133 24.82 -0.39 -6.11
C GLU A 133 24.64 1.04 -5.60
N TYR A 134 24.26 1.24 -4.33
CA TYR A 134 24.23 2.58 -3.72
C TYR A 134 25.63 3.21 -3.61
N THR A 135 26.62 2.40 -3.23
CA THR A 135 28.02 2.86 -3.12
C THR A 135 28.60 3.21 -4.49
N ASP A 136 28.29 2.44 -5.54
CA ASP A 136 28.73 2.73 -6.91
C ASP A 136 27.94 3.87 -7.55
N TRP A 137 26.66 4.04 -7.23
CA TRP A 137 25.89 5.24 -7.58
C TRP A 137 26.52 6.51 -6.98
N LEU A 138 26.83 6.52 -5.68
CA LEU A 138 27.51 7.65 -5.01
C LEU A 138 28.87 7.97 -5.65
N LYS A 139 29.65 6.95 -6.05
CA LYS A 139 30.91 7.14 -6.77
C LYS A 139 30.70 7.72 -8.17
N THR A 140 29.58 7.40 -8.81
CA THR A 140 29.27 7.81 -10.19
C THR A 140 28.69 9.22 -10.27
N VAL A 141 27.87 9.65 -9.31
CA VAL A 141 27.22 10.98 -9.34
C VAL A 141 27.69 11.98 -8.28
N GLY A 142 28.55 11.56 -7.35
CA GLY A 142 28.98 12.40 -6.25
C GLY A 142 27.92 12.56 -5.16
N VAL A 143 28.38 12.93 -3.96
CA VAL A 143 27.53 12.98 -2.76
C VAL A 143 26.56 14.16 -2.85
N GLY A 144 25.25 13.92 -2.74
CA GLY A 144 24.24 14.97 -2.57
C GLY A 144 23.42 15.38 -3.81
N GLN A 145 23.52 14.66 -4.93
CA GLN A 145 22.63 14.92 -6.08
C GLN A 145 21.29 14.18 -5.93
N LEU A 146 20.20 14.94 -5.79
CA LEU A 146 18.83 14.41 -5.73
C LEU A 146 18.39 13.85 -7.10
N TYR A 147 17.48 12.87 -7.06
CA TYR A 147 16.88 12.17 -8.20
C TYR A 147 16.30 13.00 -9.38
N PRO A 148 15.84 14.27 -9.26
CA PRO A 148 15.10 14.90 -10.37
C PRO A 148 15.96 15.45 -11.53
N PHE A 149 17.29 15.39 -11.49
CA PHE A 149 18.15 15.94 -12.57
C PHE A 149 18.52 14.94 -13.68
N TYR A 150 18.01 13.71 -13.62
CA TYR A 150 18.33 12.63 -14.58
C TYR A 150 17.59 12.70 -15.94
N PHE A 151 16.94 13.84 -16.28
CA PHE A 151 16.31 14.00 -17.59
C PHE A 151 17.28 14.36 -18.74
N ASN A 152 18.58 14.58 -18.46
CA ASN A 152 19.59 14.95 -19.46
C ASN A 152 20.79 13.98 -19.58
N ALA A 153 20.70 12.78 -19.00
CA ALA A 153 21.77 11.78 -19.15
C ALA A 153 21.68 11.08 -20.51
N THR A 154 22.82 10.92 -21.19
CA THR A 154 22.93 10.10 -22.40
C THR A 154 22.46 8.66 -22.12
N PRO A 155 21.60 8.05 -22.95
CA PRO A 155 21.01 6.73 -22.68
C PRO A 155 22.01 5.61 -22.35
N SER A 156 23.23 5.72 -22.89
CA SER A 156 24.34 4.78 -22.66
C SER A 156 24.95 4.82 -21.26
N SER A 157 24.66 5.84 -20.44
CA SER A 157 25.10 5.94 -19.04
C SER A 157 24.00 5.59 -18.03
N ILE A 158 22.82 5.18 -18.50
CA ILE A 158 21.69 4.80 -17.65
C ILE A 158 21.70 3.27 -17.49
N LYS A 159 22.32 2.76 -16.42
CA LYS A 159 22.10 1.36 -16.02
C LYS A 159 20.69 1.23 -15.45
N ALA A 160 19.87 0.39 -16.06
CA ALA A 160 18.53 0.11 -15.56
C ALA A 160 18.62 -0.55 -14.18
N LEU A 161 17.81 -0.07 -13.22
CA LEU A 161 17.78 -0.51 -11.82
C LEU A 161 17.15 -1.91 -11.63
N THR A 162 17.10 -2.72 -12.68
CA THR A 162 16.63 -4.11 -12.61
C THR A 162 17.54 -4.94 -13.49
N THR A 163 18.49 -5.58 -12.84
CA THR A 163 19.55 -6.48 -13.30
C THR A 163 19.46 -6.95 -14.76
N THR A 164 20.56 -6.84 -15.49
CA THR A 164 21.15 -8.02 -16.12
C THR A 164 22.66 -7.96 -15.91
N ALA A 165 23.18 -9.00 -15.25
CA ALA A 165 24.59 -9.29 -15.27
C ALA A 165 25.05 -9.34 -16.74
N ASP A 166 26.21 -8.78 -17.03
CA ASP A 166 26.86 -9.00 -18.32
C ASP A 166 27.08 -10.51 -18.49
N ALA A 167 26.18 -11.15 -19.25
CA ALA A 167 26.33 -12.51 -19.74
C ALA A 167 27.50 -12.52 -20.72
N THR A 168 28.72 -12.70 -20.20
CA THR A 168 29.97 -12.67 -20.97
C THR A 168 30.36 -14.04 -21.54
N THR A 169 29.41 -14.91 -21.87
CA THR A 169 29.71 -16.10 -22.69
C THR A 169 28.58 -16.40 -23.67
N PHE A 170 28.78 -16.03 -24.94
CA PHE A 170 28.22 -16.82 -26.03
C PHE A 170 29.16 -18.03 -26.19
N VAL A 171 28.63 -19.22 -25.92
CA VAL A 171 29.30 -20.47 -26.28
C VAL A 171 29.29 -20.54 -27.81
N THR A 172 30.48 -20.58 -28.42
CA THR A 172 30.68 -20.97 -29.82
C THR A 172 30.42 -22.45 -30.01
#